data_AF-A0A954PHJ2-F1
#
_entry.id   AF-A0A954PHJ2-F1
#
_cell.length_a   1.000
_cell.length_b   1.000
_cell.length_c   1.000
_cell.angle_alpha   90.00
_cell.angle_beta   90.00
_cell.angle_gamma   90.00
#
_symmetry.space_group_name_H-M   'P 1'
#
loop_
_entity.id
_entity.type
_entity.pdbx_description
1 polymer ?
#
loop_
_entity_poly.entity_id
_entity_poly.type
_entity_poly.pdbx_seq_one_letter_code
_entity_poly.pdbx_strand_id
1 'polypeptide(L)'
;TYKLHHVPSGILNPGVVNIIAPGVVLNPPTILQEIDSLTARGVHVGGDNLMLSERMHVVFPWHLAEDRAMNDRPVDGESIGTTLRGIGPCYRDKVGRSHGIRLGDLYRADFPDKVRQVVEFKQRLLTGLGDQETLDAEAIIADYLWFAERLKPHVADTTSYLLDAVEQDRKVLYEGAQG
;
A
#
# COMPACT_ATOMS: atom_id res chain seq x y z
N THR A 1 -15.09 -7.75 -17.99
CA THR A 1 -15.23 -7.48 -16.55
C THR A 1 -14.03 -6.69 -16.05
N TYR A 2 -14.21 -5.77 -15.08
CA TYR A 2 -13.10 -5.11 -14.38
C TYR A 2 -12.90 -5.80 -13.03
N LYS A 3 -11.66 -6.03 -12.62
CA LYS A 3 -11.31 -6.57 -11.31
C LYS A 3 -10.45 -5.53 -10.62
N LEU A 4 -11.01 -4.87 -9.63
CA LEU A 4 -10.34 -3.82 -8.86
C LEU A 4 -9.94 -4.40 -7.49
N HIS A 5 -8.80 -3.97 -6.95
CA HIS A 5 -8.39 -4.30 -5.58
C HIS A 5 -8.12 -3.06 -4.76
N HIS A 6 -7.33 -2.12 -5.28
CA HIS A 6 -7.04 -0.84 -4.62
C HIS A 6 -7.91 0.29 -5.14
N VAL A 7 -8.06 0.40 -6.46
CA VAL A 7 -8.76 1.52 -7.06
C VAL A 7 -10.26 1.42 -6.75
N PRO A 8 -10.89 2.44 -6.13
CA PRO A 8 -12.33 2.42 -5.85
C PRO A 8 -13.17 2.25 -7.13
N SER A 9 -14.31 1.57 -6.99
CA SER A 9 -15.21 1.23 -8.10
C SER A 9 -15.78 2.44 -8.84
N GLY A 10 -15.81 3.60 -8.18
CA GLY A 10 -16.20 4.89 -8.75
C GLY A 10 -15.36 5.33 -9.95
N ILE A 11 -14.15 4.77 -10.16
CA ILE A 11 -13.23 5.16 -11.24
C ILE A 11 -13.82 5.00 -12.64
N LEU A 12 -14.84 4.15 -12.79
CA LEU A 12 -15.53 3.93 -14.05
C LEU A 12 -16.60 4.99 -14.36
N ASN A 13 -16.89 5.90 -13.42
CA ASN A 13 -17.90 6.94 -13.56
C ASN A 13 -17.24 8.31 -13.79
N PRO A 14 -17.45 8.95 -14.95
CA PRO A 14 -16.96 10.30 -15.19
C PRO A 14 -17.47 11.29 -14.13
N GLY A 15 -16.59 12.16 -13.64
CA GLY A 15 -16.93 13.18 -12.63
C GLY A 15 -16.90 12.70 -11.17
N VAL A 16 -16.59 11.43 -10.93
CA VAL A 16 -16.37 10.91 -9.57
C VAL A 16 -14.89 10.97 -9.22
N VAL A 17 -14.56 11.60 -8.09
CA VAL A 17 -13.21 11.61 -7.52
C VAL A 17 -13.07 10.40 -6.60
N ASN A 18 -12.06 9.60 -6.84
CA ASN A 18 -11.78 8.35 -6.11
C ASN A 18 -10.64 8.59 -5.13
N ILE A 19 -10.83 8.17 -3.89
CA ILE A 19 -9.90 8.48 -2.81
C ILE A 19 -9.55 7.21 -2.08
N ILE A 20 -8.25 6.96 -1.91
CA ILE A 20 -7.75 5.93 -1.01
C ILE A 20 -7.22 6.61 0.26
N ALA A 21 -7.97 6.45 1.34
CA ALA A 21 -7.74 7.11 2.63
C ALA A 21 -6.59 6.44 3.43
N PRO A 22 -6.03 7.11 4.47
CA PRO A 22 -4.92 6.59 5.30
C PRO A 22 -5.20 5.24 6.01
N GLY A 23 -6.47 4.85 6.07
CA GLY A 23 -6.91 3.58 6.65
C GLY A 23 -6.32 2.37 5.92
N VAL A 24 -6.20 2.46 4.59
CA VAL A 24 -5.79 1.37 3.71
C VAL A 24 -4.26 1.28 3.63
N VAL A 25 -3.74 0.04 3.59
CA VAL A 25 -2.33 -0.23 3.26
C VAL A 25 -2.16 -0.30 1.75
N LEU A 26 -1.13 0.35 1.22
CA LEU A 26 -0.85 0.44 -0.21
C LEU A 26 0.11 -0.66 -0.64
N ASN A 27 -0.25 -1.45 -1.64
CA ASN A 27 0.71 -2.27 -2.37
C ASN A 27 1.04 -1.58 -3.71
N PRO A 28 2.22 -0.92 -3.85
CA PRO A 28 2.54 -0.12 -5.03
C PRO A 28 2.53 -0.90 -6.35
N PRO A 29 3.12 -2.13 -6.44
CA PRO A 29 3.00 -2.95 -7.64
C PRO A 29 1.55 -3.20 -8.06
N THR A 30 0.68 -3.54 -7.10
CA THR A 30 -0.72 -3.89 -7.36
C THR A 30 -1.50 -2.70 -7.91
N ILE A 31 -1.41 -1.54 -7.26
CA ILE A 31 -2.16 -0.36 -7.72
C ILE A 31 -1.66 0.14 -9.08
N LEU A 32 -0.34 0.08 -9.34
CA LEU A 32 0.21 0.49 -10.62
C LEU A 32 -0.26 -0.44 -11.75
N GLN A 33 -0.30 -1.75 -11.51
CA GLN A 33 -0.89 -2.71 -12.45
C GLN A 33 -2.37 -2.44 -12.71
N GLU A 34 -3.14 -2.05 -11.69
CA GLU A 34 -4.54 -1.66 -11.86
C GLU A 34 -4.69 -0.38 -12.70
N ILE A 35 -3.89 0.66 -12.40
CA ILE A 35 -3.86 1.91 -13.17
C ILE A 35 -3.52 1.63 -14.64
N ASP A 36 -2.49 0.81 -14.88
CA ASP A 36 -2.05 0.43 -16.23
C ASP A 36 -3.13 -0.36 -16.98
N SER A 37 -3.78 -1.31 -16.30
CA SER A 37 -4.87 -2.11 -16.88
C SER A 37 -6.10 -1.27 -17.22
N LEU A 38 -6.46 -0.32 -16.36
CA LEU A 38 -7.57 0.61 -16.59
C LEU A 38 -7.27 1.54 -17.77
N THR A 39 -6.09 2.15 -17.77
CA THR A 39 -5.64 3.08 -18.82
C THR A 39 -5.56 2.37 -20.18
N ALA A 40 -5.02 1.15 -20.23
CA ALA A 40 -4.95 0.34 -21.46
C ALA A 40 -6.34 0.01 -22.04
N ARG A 41 -7.39 0.09 -21.22
CA ARG A 41 -8.79 -0.15 -21.61
C ARG A 41 -9.58 1.15 -21.86
N GLY A 42 -8.90 2.30 -21.89
CA GLY A 42 -9.48 3.61 -22.16
C GLY A 42 -10.17 4.25 -20.97
N VAL A 43 -9.99 3.74 -19.74
CA VAL A 43 -10.47 4.40 -18.53
C VAL A 43 -9.46 5.48 -18.12
N HIS A 44 -9.93 6.71 -17.93
CA HIS A 44 -9.09 7.81 -17.46
C HIS A 44 -8.71 7.60 -15.99
N VAL A 45 -7.41 7.65 -15.69
CA VAL A 45 -6.88 7.59 -14.33
C VAL A 45 -5.77 8.64 -14.19
N GLY A 46 -6.11 9.78 -13.61
CA GLY A 46 -5.24 10.93 -13.40
C GLY A 46 -5.27 11.41 -11.95
N GLY A 47 -4.44 12.41 -11.64
CA GLY A 47 -4.43 13.06 -10.32
C GLY A 47 -5.71 13.84 -10.01
N ASP A 48 -6.52 14.12 -11.03
CA ASP A 48 -7.81 14.81 -10.93
C ASP A 48 -8.96 13.89 -10.48
N ASN A 49 -8.86 12.58 -10.73
CA ASN A 49 -9.92 11.62 -10.41
C ASN A 49 -9.50 10.42 -9.54
N LEU A 50 -8.20 10.26 -9.25
CA LEU A 50 -7.67 9.31 -8.27
C LEU A 50 -6.67 9.99 -7.34
N MET A 51 -6.97 9.93 -6.03
CA MET A 51 -6.14 10.49 -4.96
C MET A 51 -5.73 9.41 -3.96
N LEU A 52 -4.44 9.36 -3.66
CA LEU A 52 -3.81 8.47 -2.69
C LEU A 52 -3.36 9.30 -1.50
N SER A 53 -3.74 8.88 -0.29
CA SER A 53 -3.25 9.59 0.89
C SER A 53 -1.75 9.40 1.03
N GLU A 54 -1.01 10.50 1.17
CA GLU A 54 0.40 10.46 1.57
C GLU A 54 0.61 9.71 2.92
N ARG A 55 -0.45 9.56 3.72
CA ARG A 55 -0.41 8.89 5.03
C ARG A 55 -0.72 7.40 4.98
N MET A 56 -1.01 6.84 3.80
CA MET A 56 -1.14 5.39 3.62
C MET A 56 0.15 4.68 4.01
N HIS A 57 0.05 3.56 4.72
CA HIS A 57 1.23 2.72 4.99
C HIS A 57 1.50 1.83 3.78
N VAL A 58 2.77 1.63 3.46
CA VAL A 58 3.20 0.95 2.25
C VAL A 58 3.59 -0.50 2.60
N VAL A 59 3.08 -1.43 1.80
CA VAL A 59 3.47 -2.84 1.83
C VAL A 59 4.81 -2.97 1.10
N PHE A 60 5.69 -3.81 1.64
CA PHE A 60 7.08 -4.01 1.22
C PHE A 60 7.36 -5.50 1.13
N PRO A 61 8.42 -5.96 0.43
CA PRO A 61 8.68 -7.39 0.25
C PRO A 61 8.85 -8.16 1.57
N TRP A 62 9.42 -7.52 2.60
CA TRP A 62 9.53 -8.13 3.93
C TRP A 62 8.17 -8.39 4.58
N HIS A 63 7.14 -7.60 4.27
CA HIS A 63 5.79 -7.87 4.76
C HIS A 63 5.23 -9.15 4.13
N LEU A 64 5.52 -9.40 2.85
CA LEU A 64 5.10 -10.64 2.19
C LEU A 64 5.86 -11.84 2.75
N ALA A 65 7.17 -11.71 2.97
CA ALA A 65 7.98 -12.75 3.60
C ALA A 65 7.49 -13.08 5.01
N GLU A 66 7.19 -12.05 5.82
CA GLU A 66 6.66 -12.23 7.17
C GLU A 66 5.28 -12.92 7.15
N ASP A 67 4.41 -12.57 6.20
CA ASP A 67 3.10 -13.22 6.03
C ASP A 67 3.27 -14.72 5.69
N ARG A 68 4.15 -15.05 4.74
CA ARG A 68 4.46 -16.45 4.37
C ARG A 68 5.00 -17.23 5.56
N ALA A 69 6.06 -16.72 6.19
CA ALA A 69 6.72 -17.39 7.32
C ALA A 69 5.77 -17.65 8.50
N MET A 70 4.77 -16.78 8.72
CA MET A 70 3.74 -16.99 9.74
C MET A 70 2.68 -18.02 9.32
N ASN A 71 2.29 -18.09 8.05
CA ASN A 71 1.32 -19.10 7.59
C ASN A 71 1.91 -20.52 7.58
N ASP A 72 3.22 -20.65 7.33
CA ASP A 72 3.92 -21.94 7.35
C ASP A 72 4.11 -22.50 8.78
N ARG A 73 3.73 -21.72 9.80
CA ARG A 73 3.82 -22.07 11.22
C ARG A 73 2.45 -21.99 11.90
N PRO A 74 1.53 -22.93 11.58
CA PRO A 74 0.19 -22.93 12.16
C PRO A 74 0.25 -23.03 13.68
N VAL A 75 -0.59 -22.23 14.34
CA VAL A 75 -0.84 -22.32 15.79
C VAL A 75 -2.03 -23.27 15.96
N ASP A 76 -1.90 -24.28 16.81
CA ASP A 76 -2.93 -25.31 17.05
C ASP A 76 -3.38 -26.08 15.79
N GLY A 77 -2.52 -26.14 14.76
CA GLY A 77 -2.79 -26.88 13.51
C GLY A 77 -3.64 -26.12 12.49
N GLU A 78 -4.08 -24.90 12.81
CA GLU A 78 -4.82 -24.04 11.89
C GLU A 78 -3.92 -22.90 11.38
N SER A 79 -3.89 -22.72 10.06
CA SER A 79 -3.34 -21.50 9.47
C SER A 79 -4.44 -20.45 9.38
N ILE A 80 -4.09 -19.18 9.53
CA ILE A 80 -5.03 -18.06 9.47
C ILE A 80 -5.66 -17.94 8.06
N GLY A 81 -5.08 -18.59 7.04
CA GLY A 81 -5.57 -18.53 5.66
C GLY A 81 -5.42 -17.13 5.06
N THR A 82 -4.27 -16.50 5.29
CA THR A 82 -4.06 -15.12 4.81
C THR A 82 -4.02 -15.06 3.28
N THR A 83 -4.16 -13.84 2.74
CA THR A 83 -4.02 -13.62 1.29
C THR A 83 -2.57 -13.69 0.79
N LEU A 84 -1.58 -13.87 1.68
CA LEU A 84 -0.14 -13.86 1.39
C LEU A 84 0.34 -12.57 0.70
N ARG A 85 -0.36 -11.46 0.97
CA ARG A 85 -0.10 -10.14 0.37
C ARG A 85 0.62 -9.20 1.33
N GLY A 86 0.98 -9.65 2.54
CA GLY A 86 1.68 -8.81 3.53
C GLY A 86 0.77 -7.79 4.23
N ILE A 87 -0.54 -7.94 4.13
CA ILE A 87 -1.52 -6.97 4.68
C ILE A 87 -1.45 -6.92 6.21
N GLY A 88 -1.52 -8.09 6.86
CA GLY A 88 -1.42 -8.20 8.33
C GLY A 88 -0.10 -7.64 8.87
N PRO A 89 1.07 -8.10 8.38
CA PRO A 89 2.37 -7.55 8.74
C PRO A 89 2.48 -6.03 8.57
N CYS A 90 1.98 -5.46 7.46
CA CYS A 90 2.00 -4.02 7.24
C CYS A 90 1.12 -3.26 8.26
N TYR A 91 -0.06 -3.78 8.59
CA TYR A 91 -0.88 -3.21 9.67
C TYR A 91 -0.21 -3.31 11.04
N ARG A 92 0.53 -4.40 11.33
CA ARG A 92 1.31 -4.50 12.57
C ARG A 92 2.39 -3.43 12.64
N ASP A 93 3.12 -3.19 11.55
CA ASP A 93 4.14 -2.15 11.50
C ASP A 93 3.54 -0.73 11.63
N LYS A 94 2.34 -0.50 11.05
CA LYS A 94 1.55 0.73 11.25
C LYS A 94 1.25 0.98 12.73
N VAL A 95 0.75 -0.03 13.44
CA VAL A 95 0.40 0.07 14.87
C VAL A 95 1.67 0.12 15.74
N GLY A 96 2.72 -0.62 15.37
CA GLY A 96 3.99 -0.69 16.09
C GLY A 96 4.88 0.54 15.93
N ARG A 97 4.57 1.44 14.98
CA ARG A 97 5.20 2.77 14.76
C ARG A 97 6.70 2.80 14.46
N SER A 98 7.39 1.67 14.58
CA SER A 98 8.86 1.59 14.50
C SER A 98 9.34 1.27 13.08
N HIS A 99 8.60 0.41 12.36
CA HIS A 99 9.00 -0.07 11.02
C HIS A 99 8.00 0.32 9.93
N GLY A 100 6.93 1.04 10.29
CA GLY A 100 5.95 1.55 9.33
C GLY A 100 6.55 2.64 8.44
N ILE A 101 6.43 2.45 7.13
CA ILE A 101 6.79 3.42 6.10
C ILE A 101 5.50 3.88 5.41
N ARG A 102 5.30 5.19 5.32
CA ARG A 102 4.14 5.80 4.66
C ARG A 102 4.46 6.20 3.23
N LEU A 103 3.44 6.39 2.38
CA LEU A 103 3.63 6.80 0.99
C LEU A 103 4.40 8.13 0.89
N GLY A 104 4.09 9.10 1.74
CA GLY A 104 4.81 10.37 1.83
C GLY A 104 6.28 10.20 2.22
N ASP A 105 6.63 9.13 2.95
CA ASP A 105 8.02 8.88 3.34
C ASP A 105 8.90 8.56 2.13
N LEU A 106 8.36 7.95 1.07
CA LEU A 106 9.13 7.57 -0.13
C LEU A 106 9.73 8.78 -0.86
N TYR A 107 9.18 9.98 -0.64
CA TYR A 107 9.64 11.23 -1.26
C TYR A 107 10.65 11.99 -0.40
N ARG A 108 11.00 11.47 0.78
CA ARG A 108 11.95 12.11 1.69
C ARG A 108 13.38 11.64 1.40
N ALA A 109 14.33 12.54 1.63
CA ALA A 109 15.75 12.25 1.43
C ALA A 109 16.28 11.11 2.33
N ASP A 110 15.65 10.90 3.50
CA ASP A 110 16.00 9.86 4.48
C ASP A 110 15.38 8.48 4.18
N PHE A 111 14.58 8.35 3.11
CA PHE A 111 13.91 7.10 2.74
C PHE A 111 14.88 5.91 2.57
N PRO A 112 15.98 6.02 1.80
CA PRO A 112 16.90 4.90 1.61
C PRO A 112 17.49 4.37 2.92
N ASP A 113 17.87 5.28 3.82
CA ASP A 113 18.46 4.90 5.11
C ASP A 113 17.43 4.23 6.03
N LYS A 114 16.18 4.72 6.01
CA LYS A 114 15.07 4.08 6.73
C LYS A 114 14.83 2.67 6.21
N VAL A 115 14.85 2.44 4.89
CA VAL A 115 14.70 1.09 4.31
C VAL A 115 15.84 0.17 4.74
N ARG A 116 17.10 0.61 4.67
CA ARG A 116 18.24 -0.22 5.10
C ARG A 116 18.11 -0.68 6.55
N GLN A 117 17.73 0.23 7.45
CA GLN A 117 17.53 -0.09 8.87
C GLN A 117 16.38 -1.10 9.07
N VAL A 118 15.26 -0.91 8.37
CA VAL A 118 14.11 -1.83 8.45
C VAL A 118 14.49 -3.20 7.88
N VAL A 119 15.21 -3.25 6.76
CA VAL A 119 15.68 -4.50 6.15
C VAL A 119 16.61 -5.25 7.10
N GLU A 120 17.58 -4.58 7.74
CA GLU A 120 18.46 -5.22 8.72
C GLU A 120 17.68 -5.82 9.90
N PHE A 121 16.68 -5.10 10.42
CA PHE A 121 15.81 -5.61 11.47
C PHE A 121 14.95 -6.79 11.00
N LYS A 122 14.27 -6.64 9.86
CA LYS A 122 13.37 -7.66 9.31
C LYS A 122 14.12 -8.91 8.87
N GLN A 123 15.35 -8.79 8.36
CA GLN A 123 16.20 -9.94 8.04
C GLN A 123 16.47 -10.79 9.29
N ARG A 124 16.86 -10.16 10.40
CA ARG A 124 17.07 -10.88 11.67
C ARG A 124 15.81 -11.57 12.17
N LEU A 125 14.67 -10.88 12.09
CA LEU A 125 13.37 -11.44 12.46
C LEU A 125 13.03 -12.67 11.61
N LEU A 126 13.12 -12.55 10.29
CA LEU A 126 12.81 -13.60 9.33
C LEU A 126 13.72 -14.82 9.50
N THR A 127 15.03 -14.61 9.67
CA THR A 127 15.97 -15.69 9.97
C THR A 127 15.63 -16.39 11.29
N GLY A 128 15.20 -15.66 12.32
CA GLY A 128 14.68 -16.25 13.57
C GLY A 128 13.38 -17.05 13.37
N LEU A 129 12.58 -16.66 12.37
CA LEU A 129 11.42 -17.41 11.89
C LEU A 129 11.79 -18.51 10.88
N GLY A 130 13.07 -18.88 10.77
CA GLY A 130 13.56 -19.97 9.92
C GLY A 130 13.49 -19.68 8.42
N ASP A 131 13.10 -18.48 8.04
CA ASP A 131 13.10 -18.03 6.66
C ASP A 131 14.55 -17.84 6.17
N GLN A 132 14.82 -18.35 4.97
CA GLN A 132 16.15 -18.36 4.36
C GLN A 132 16.28 -17.31 3.25
N GLU A 133 15.21 -16.56 2.96
CA GLU A 133 15.21 -15.54 1.93
C GLU A 133 16.04 -14.34 2.41
N THR A 134 16.87 -13.82 1.52
CA THR A 134 17.67 -12.62 1.78
C THR A 134 16.95 -11.42 1.19
N LEU A 135 16.72 -10.40 2.02
CA LEU A 135 16.20 -9.11 1.59
C LEU A 135 17.33 -8.25 1.02
N ASP A 136 17.19 -7.86 -0.25
CA ASP A 136 18.11 -6.91 -0.89
C ASP A 136 17.57 -5.48 -0.70
N ALA A 137 18.18 -4.73 0.22
CA ALA A 137 17.76 -3.36 0.50
C ALA A 137 17.88 -2.42 -0.72
N GLU A 138 18.94 -2.55 -1.52
CA GLU A 138 19.19 -1.62 -2.63
C GLU A 138 18.23 -1.88 -3.78
N ALA A 139 17.92 -3.16 -4.07
CA ALA A 139 16.88 -3.51 -5.04
C ALA A 139 15.51 -2.98 -4.61
N ILE A 140 15.15 -3.15 -3.33
CA ILE A 140 13.89 -2.61 -2.78
C ILE A 140 13.87 -1.08 -2.89
N ILE A 141 14.94 -0.39 -2.53
CA ILE A 141 15.01 1.08 -2.64
C ILE A 141 14.78 1.52 -4.09
N ALA A 142 15.47 0.89 -5.04
CA ALA A 142 15.35 1.22 -6.46
C ALA A 142 13.91 1.03 -6.97
N ASP A 143 13.29 -0.12 -6.68
CA ASP A 143 11.92 -0.42 -7.07
C ASP A 143 10.93 0.59 -6.48
N TYR A 144 11.08 0.91 -5.19
CA TYR A 144 10.13 1.78 -4.49
C TYR A 144 10.28 3.25 -4.85
N LEU A 145 11.48 3.70 -5.22
CA LEU A 145 11.67 5.02 -5.82
C LEU A 145 11.02 5.08 -7.21
N TRP A 146 11.12 4.02 -8.01
CA TRP A 146 10.43 3.95 -9.30
C TRP A 146 8.90 3.96 -9.12
N PHE A 147 8.37 3.20 -8.15
CA PHE A 147 6.94 3.24 -7.82
C PHE A 147 6.53 4.64 -7.34
N ALA A 148 7.32 5.28 -6.49
CA ALA A 148 7.03 6.61 -5.96
C ALA A 148 6.89 7.65 -7.08
N GLU A 149 7.79 7.64 -8.07
CA GLU A 149 7.73 8.58 -9.19
C GLU A 149 6.45 8.39 -10.01
N ARG A 150 6.06 7.13 -10.28
CA ARG A 150 4.82 6.83 -10.99
C ARG A 150 3.56 7.22 -10.22
N LEU A 151 3.57 7.08 -8.90
CA LEU A 151 2.41 7.38 -8.04
C LEU A 151 2.28 8.87 -7.71
N LYS A 152 3.35 9.64 -7.88
CA LYS A 152 3.43 11.07 -7.52
C LYS A 152 2.25 11.92 -8.00
N PRO A 153 1.71 11.77 -9.24
CA PRO A 153 0.58 12.56 -9.70
C PRO A 153 -0.71 12.34 -8.89
N HIS A 154 -0.82 11.21 -8.18
CA HIS A 154 -2.00 10.83 -7.41
C HIS A 154 -1.86 11.12 -5.91
N VAL A 155 -0.67 11.49 -5.42
CA VAL A 155 -0.45 11.69 -3.98
C VAL A 155 -1.03 13.03 -3.53
N ALA A 156 -1.88 13.01 -2.50
CA ALA A 156 -2.54 14.22 -1.99
C ALA A 156 -2.85 14.12 -0.47
N ASP A 157 -3.11 15.27 0.15
CA ASP A 157 -3.76 15.31 1.46
C ASP A 157 -5.26 15.03 1.32
N THR A 158 -5.58 13.74 1.34
CA THR A 158 -6.96 13.26 1.22
C THR A 158 -7.81 13.59 2.45
N THR A 159 -7.20 13.89 3.60
CA THR A 159 -7.97 14.23 4.82
C THR A 159 -8.58 15.61 4.67
N SER A 160 -7.75 16.59 4.29
CA SER A 160 -8.21 17.96 4.06
C SER A 160 -9.23 18.00 2.90
N TYR A 161 -8.97 17.30 1.79
CA TYR A 161 -9.93 17.21 0.68
C TYR A 161 -11.30 16.65 1.11
N LEU A 162 -11.32 15.59 1.91
CA LEU A 162 -12.57 14.99 2.39
C LEU A 162 -13.32 15.91 3.36
N LEU A 163 -12.60 16.61 4.25
CA LEU A 163 -13.21 17.59 5.16
C LEU A 163 -13.84 18.75 4.38
N ASP A 164 -13.09 19.34 3.45
CA ASP A 164 -13.59 20.41 2.59
C ASP A 164 -14.82 19.96 1.78
N ALA A 165 -14.80 18.73 1.26
CA ALA A 165 -15.94 18.18 0.52
C ALA A 165 -17.20 18.03 1.39
N VAL A 166 -17.04 17.62 2.65
CA VAL A 166 -18.15 17.53 3.61
C VAL A 166 -18.67 18.93 3.98
N GLU A 167 -17.77 19.89 4.22
CA GLU A 167 -18.16 21.28 4.51
C GLU A 167 -18.91 21.95 3.35
N GLN A 168 -18.59 21.54 2.11
CA GLN A 168 -19.26 21.98 0.89
C GLN A 168 -20.52 21.17 0.54
N ASP A 169 -21.01 20.31 1.46
CA ASP A 169 -22.20 19.45 1.27
C ASP A 169 -22.12 18.55 0.02
N ARG A 170 -20.90 18.12 -0.35
CA ARG A 170 -20.71 17.18 -1.46
C ARG A 170 -21.10 15.77 -1.01
N LYS A 171 -21.69 15.01 -1.93
CA LYS A 171 -22.03 13.60 -1.70
C LYS A 171 -20.76 12.75 -1.62
N VAL A 172 -20.62 12.00 -0.53
CA VAL A 172 -19.50 11.06 -0.29
C VAL A 172 -20.06 9.65 -0.12
N LEU A 173 -19.46 8.68 -0.80
CA LEU A 173 -19.74 7.25 -0.66
C LEU A 173 -18.49 6.56 -0.13
N TYR A 174 -18.64 5.80 0.96
CA TYR A 174 -17.57 4.96 1.50
C TYR A 174 -17.72 3.53 0.98
N GLU A 175 -16.73 3.06 0.22
CA GLU A 175 -16.66 1.67 -0.23
C GLU A 175 -15.98 0.82 0.85
N GLY A 176 -16.75 -0.05 1.50
CA GLY A 176 -16.21 -1.03 2.44
C GLY A 176 -15.49 -2.15 1.70
N ALA A 177 -14.43 -2.69 2.31
CA ALA A 177 -13.74 -3.88 1.83
C ALA A 177 -13.80 -4.96 2.91
N GLN A 178 -14.02 -6.21 2.48
CA GLN A 178 -14.25 -7.37 3.34
C GLN A 178 -15.54 -7.24 4.19
N GLY A 179 -16.21 -8.36 4.49
CA GLY A 179 -17.49 -8.38 5.21
C GLY A 179 -18.18 -9.72 5.12
#